data_AF-A0A1Q7C8P0-F1
#
_entry.id   AF-A0A1Q7C8P0-F1
#
_cell.length_a   1.000
_cell.length_b   1.000
_cell.length_c   1.000
_cell.angle_alpha   90.00
_cell.angle_beta   90.00
_cell.angle_gamma   90.00
#
_symmetry.space_group_name_H-M   'P 1'
#
loop_
_entity.id
_entity.type
_entity.pdbx_description
1 polymer ?
#
loop_
_entity_poly.entity_id
_entity_poly.type
_entity_poly.pdbx_seq_one_letter_code
_entity_poly.pdbx_strand_id
1 'polypeptide(L)'
;MAQVTLKQLLEAGVHFGHHSGRPVLFVGTKKQAQETIQTEAARCGMYFVNRRWMGGMLTNFSTVKKRIERLQELRKMQQEGQFEQLSKKEAKRLQDELDRLMFHFDGIADMKRLPGALYVVDPRKEHIAVTEANRLKIPVVAITDSNCDPDLITFVIPGNDDAIRAVKLLTGKIADACQEGRQEAAARGEILPEVEEREFLETPRYEEIEEYLEDEEDYLPTVSEEEFTGHTVDDEEAR
;
A
#
# COMPACT_ATOMS: atom_id res chain seq x y z
N MET A 1 21.77 24.69 -2.25
CA MET A 1 20.60 23.79 -2.38
C MET A 1 19.53 24.30 -1.43
N ALA A 2 18.33 24.62 -1.92
CA ALA A 2 17.28 25.19 -1.08
C ALA A 2 16.89 24.19 0.00
N GLN A 3 17.02 24.57 1.27
CA GLN A 3 16.49 23.78 2.39
C GLN A 3 14.97 23.82 2.29
N VAL A 4 14.38 22.76 1.73
CA VAL A 4 12.94 22.56 1.73
C VAL A 4 12.52 22.33 3.18
N THR A 5 11.74 23.26 3.72
CA THR A 5 11.24 23.15 5.10
C THR A 5 10.28 21.96 5.20
N LEU A 6 10.17 21.33 6.39
CA LEU A 6 9.18 20.28 6.64
C LEU A 6 7.78 20.76 6.23
N LYS A 7 7.47 22.04 6.43
CA LYS A 7 6.25 22.68 5.95
C LYS A 7 6.09 22.64 4.42
N GLN A 8 7.15 22.85 3.65
CA GLN A 8 7.12 22.76 2.18
C GLN A 8 7.11 21.32 1.65
N LEU A 9 7.65 20.35 2.40
CA LEU A 9 7.52 18.92 2.12
C LEU A 9 6.10 18.42 2.41
N LEU A 10 5.50 18.93 3.49
CA LEU A 10 4.11 18.68 3.88
C LEU A 10 3.15 19.38 2.94
N GLU A 11 3.40 20.65 2.59
CA GLU A 11 2.69 21.34 1.52
C GLU A 11 2.89 20.55 0.24
N ALA A 12 4.06 20.35 -0.35
CA ALA A 12 4.11 19.71 -1.66
C ALA A 12 3.63 18.23 -1.68
N GLY A 13 3.95 17.38 -0.71
CA GLY A 13 3.49 15.98 -0.68
C GLY A 13 1.99 15.82 -0.39
N VAL A 14 1.47 16.56 0.58
CA VAL A 14 0.04 16.51 0.97
C VAL A 14 -0.79 17.38 0.03
N HIS A 15 -0.36 18.59 -0.34
CA HIS A 15 -1.04 19.52 -1.24
C HIS A 15 -1.14 18.99 -2.69
N PHE A 16 -0.24 18.12 -3.18
CA PHE A 16 -0.41 17.49 -4.51
C PHE A 16 -1.52 16.43 -4.53
N GLY A 17 -1.63 15.60 -3.47
CA GLY A 17 -2.80 14.75 -3.28
C GLY A 17 -4.06 15.58 -3.07
N HIS A 18 -3.96 16.64 -2.28
CA HIS A 18 -5.10 17.38 -1.79
C HIS A 18 -5.72 18.37 -2.77
N HIS A 19 -4.93 19.06 -3.60
CA HIS A 19 -5.46 19.89 -4.69
C HIS A 19 -6.24 19.09 -5.74
N SER A 20 -6.03 17.76 -5.77
CA SER A 20 -6.79 16.85 -6.61
C SER A 20 -7.78 15.98 -5.83
N GLY A 21 -7.90 16.23 -4.50
CA GLY A 21 -8.71 15.48 -3.55
C GLY A 21 -8.31 14.01 -3.40
N ARG A 22 -7.15 13.58 -3.92
CA ARG A 22 -6.68 12.19 -3.98
C ARG A 22 -5.96 11.77 -2.69
N PRO A 23 -6.07 10.48 -2.30
CA PRO A 23 -5.48 9.97 -1.06
C PRO A 23 -3.95 9.87 -1.14
N VAL A 24 -3.30 9.85 0.01
CA VAL A 24 -1.88 9.48 0.16
C VAL A 24 -1.79 7.98 0.42
N LEU A 25 -0.79 7.32 -0.17
CA LEU A 25 -0.48 5.91 0.10
C LEU A 25 0.82 5.81 0.90
N PHE A 26 0.76 5.20 2.08
CA PHE A 26 1.90 4.98 2.97
C PHE A 26 2.51 3.61 2.67
N VAL A 27 3.82 3.54 2.44
CA VAL A 27 4.52 2.31 2.09
C VAL A 27 5.71 2.11 3.00
N GLY A 28 5.81 0.91 3.57
CA GLY A 28 6.99 0.47 4.31
C GLY A 28 6.89 -0.99 4.69
N THR A 29 7.61 -1.84 3.96
CA THR A 29 7.63 -3.30 4.19
C THR A 29 8.67 -3.73 5.21
N LYS A 30 9.60 -2.83 5.55
CA LYS A 30 10.65 -3.07 6.54
C LYS A 30 10.05 -3.32 7.92
N LYS A 31 10.50 -4.35 8.66
CA LYS A 31 9.94 -4.76 9.97
C LYS A 31 9.76 -3.58 10.95
N GLN A 32 10.69 -2.63 10.94
CA GLN A 32 10.69 -1.44 11.80
C GLN A 32 9.63 -0.41 11.42
N ALA A 33 9.10 -0.45 10.20
CA ALA A 33 8.13 0.47 9.66
C ALA A 33 6.69 -0.10 9.62
N GLN A 34 6.52 -1.43 9.55
CA GLN A 34 5.23 -2.04 9.22
C GLN A 34 4.08 -1.60 10.15
N GLU A 35 4.30 -1.71 11.48
CA GLU A 35 3.29 -1.34 12.49
C GLU A 35 3.02 0.17 12.49
N THR A 36 4.08 0.97 12.34
CA THR A 36 3.97 2.43 12.32
C THR A 36 3.16 2.88 11.10
N ILE A 37 3.47 2.34 9.92
CA ILE A 37 2.78 2.67 8.67
C ILE A 37 1.30 2.35 8.75
N GLN A 38 0.95 1.16 9.25
CA GLN A 38 -0.45 0.75 9.43
C GLN A 38 -1.17 1.67 10.41
N THR A 39 -0.61 1.88 11.61
CA THR A 39 -1.24 2.67 12.67
C THR A 39 -1.44 4.12 12.26
N GLU A 40 -0.42 4.75 11.69
CA GLU A 40 -0.45 6.17 11.34
C GLU A 40 -1.30 6.44 10.10
N ALA A 41 -1.30 5.55 9.11
CA ALA A 41 -2.17 5.65 7.95
C ALA A 41 -3.64 5.44 8.33
N ALA A 42 -3.94 4.45 9.18
CA ALA A 42 -5.27 4.24 9.73
C ALA A 42 -5.75 5.48 10.50
N ARG A 43 -4.89 6.03 11.39
CA ARG A 43 -5.18 7.23 12.18
C ARG A 43 -5.50 8.44 11.31
N CYS A 44 -4.82 8.64 10.18
CA CYS A 44 -5.12 9.74 9.25
C CYS A 44 -6.13 9.37 8.15
N GLY A 45 -6.73 8.18 8.18
CA GLY A 45 -7.71 7.75 7.18
C GLY A 45 -7.13 7.70 5.76
N MET A 46 -5.88 7.29 5.64
CA MET A 46 -5.15 7.09 4.39
C MET A 46 -4.94 5.59 4.13
N TYR A 47 -4.44 5.25 2.95
CA TYR A 47 -4.16 3.86 2.58
C TYR A 47 -2.72 3.49 2.93
N PHE A 48 -2.45 2.20 3.09
CA PHE A 48 -1.10 1.73 3.34
C PHE A 48 -0.76 0.39 2.69
N VAL A 49 0.53 0.14 2.53
CA VAL A 49 1.12 -1.16 2.23
C VAL A 49 2.28 -1.38 3.20
N ASN A 50 2.12 -2.33 4.12
CA ASN A 50 3.12 -2.65 5.15
C ASN A 50 3.70 -4.06 5.04
N ARG A 51 3.22 -4.88 4.10
CA ARG A 51 3.70 -6.26 3.89
C ARG A 51 4.66 -6.37 2.73
N ARG A 52 4.16 -6.59 1.52
CA ARG A 52 4.98 -6.74 0.32
C ARG A 52 4.38 -5.89 -0.79
N TRP A 53 5.20 -5.08 -1.43
CA TRP A 53 4.81 -4.42 -2.67
C TRP A 53 4.78 -5.44 -3.81
N MET A 54 3.61 -5.64 -4.41
CA MET A 54 3.47 -6.48 -5.60
C MET A 54 3.74 -5.61 -6.83
N GLY A 55 4.62 -6.07 -7.71
CA GLY A 55 4.86 -5.38 -8.98
C GLY A 55 3.56 -5.19 -9.76
N GLY A 56 3.33 -3.98 -10.26
CA GLY A 56 2.08 -3.63 -10.95
C GLY A 56 1.00 -3.04 -10.03
N MET A 57 1.28 -2.81 -8.74
CA MET A 57 0.30 -2.24 -7.80
C MET A 57 -0.27 -0.90 -8.25
N LEU A 58 0.55 -0.05 -8.86
CA LEU A 58 0.09 1.22 -9.43
C LEU A 58 -0.06 1.13 -10.95
N THR A 59 0.92 0.52 -11.62
CA THR A 59 1.00 0.50 -13.08
C THR A 59 0.01 -0.45 -13.75
N ASN A 60 -0.46 -1.49 -13.05
CA ASN A 60 -1.49 -2.43 -13.48
C ASN A 60 -2.68 -2.43 -12.48
N PHE A 61 -3.13 -1.24 -12.10
CA PHE A 61 -4.16 -1.06 -11.08
C PHE A 61 -5.49 -1.78 -11.41
N SER A 62 -5.84 -1.94 -12.69
CA SER A 62 -7.01 -2.71 -13.11
C SER A 62 -6.99 -4.17 -12.65
N THR A 63 -5.81 -4.79 -12.61
CA THR A 63 -5.65 -6.18 -12.16
C THR A 63 -5.68 -6.28 -10.65
N VAL A 64 -5.02 -5.34 -9.96
CA VAL A 64 -5.08 -5.24 -8.50
C VAL A 64 -6.50 -4.97 -8.03
N LYS A 65 -7.25 -4.12 -8.74
CA LYS A 65 -8.67 -3.86 -8.43
C LYS A 65 -9.52 -5.13 -8.45
N LYS A 66 -9.32 -6.03 -9.42
CA LYS A 66 -10.03 -7.33 -9.45
C LYS A 66 -9.71 -8.19 -8.23
N ARG A 67 -8.46 -8.16 -7.74
CA ARG A 67 -8.05 -8.87 -6.52
C ARG A 67 -8.69 -8.27 -5.27
N ILE A 68 -8.80 -6.94 -5.22
CA ILE A 68 -9.51 -6.22 -4.15
C ILE A 68 -11.01 -6.54 -4.17
N GLU A 69 -11.63 -6.57 -5.35
CA GLU A 69 -13.04 -6.96 -5.50
C GLU A 69 -13.28 -8.39 -5.01
N ARG A 70 -12.37 -9.33 -5.32
CA ARG A 70 -12.39 -10.70 -4.80
C ARG A 70 -12.23 -10.75 -3.27
N LEU A 71 -11.34 -9.93 -2.70
CA LEU A 71 -11.18 -9.80 -1.25
C LEU A 71 -12.48 -9.35 -0.58
N GLN A 72 -13.14 -8.34 -1.14
CA GLN A 72 -14.42 -7.83 -0.62
C GLN A 72 -15.54 -8.87 -0.71
N GLU A 73 -15.59 -9.64 -1.80
CA GLU A 73 -16.52 -10.76 -1.96
C GLU A 73 -16.31 -11.82 -0.86
N LEU A 74 -15.08 -12.26 -0.64
CA LEU A 74 -14.76 -13.26 0.38
C LEU A 74 -15.07 -12.77 1.80
N ARG A 75 -14.78 -11.50 2.12
CA ARG A 75 -15.16 -10.88 3.40
C ARG A 75 -16.66 -10.92 3.61
N LYS A 76 -17.43 -10.58 2.59
CA LYS A 76 -18.89 -10.60 2.64
C LYS A 76 -19.41 -12.03 2.86
N MET A 77 -18.88 -13.02 2.13
CA MET A 77 -19.24 -14.43 2.31
C MET A 77 -18.95 -14.93 3.73
N GLN A 78 -17.81 -14.52 4.31
CA GLN A 78 -17.43 -14.86 5.68
C GLN A 78 -18.39 -14.22 6.71
N GLN A 79 -18.70 -12.93 6.56
CA GLN A 79 -19.64 -12.20 7.44
C GLN A 79 -21.06 -12.77 7.38
N GLU A 80 -21.50 -13.24 6.21
CA GLU A 80 -22.80 -13.86 6.01
C GLU A 80 -22.85 -15.34 6.47
N GLY A 81 -21.74 -15.89 6.99
CA GLY A 81 -21.66 -17.28 7.46
C GLY A 81 -21.72 -18.31 6.33
N GLN A 82 -21.49 -17.92 5.08
CA GLN A 82 -21.58 -18.83 3.93
C GLN A 82 -20.52 -19.94 3.98
N PHE A 83 -19.37 -19.69 4.62
CA PHE A 83 -18.29 -20.68 4.77
C PHE A 83 -18.75 -21.88 5.60
N GLU A 84 -19.64 -21.68 6.57
CA GLU A 84 -20.17 -22.75 7.43
C GLU A 84 -21.09 -23.73 6.69
N GLN A 85 -21.64 -23.30 5.55
CA GLN A 85 -22.53 -24.11 4.71
C GLN A 85 -21.75 -24.97 3.71
N LEU A 86 -20.45 -24.74 3.56
CA LEU A 86 -19.59 -25.46 2.63
C LEU A 86 -18.93 -26.68 3.27
N SER A 87 -18.37 -27.57 2.43
CA SER A 87 -17.55 -28.65 2.95
C SER A 87 -16.29 -28.10 3.64
N LYS A 88 -15.78 -28.78 4.67
CA LYS A 88 -14.58 -28.35 5.41
C LYS A 88 -13.39 -28.04 4.50
N LYS A 89 -13.24 -28.80 3.40
CA LYS A 89 -12.15 -28.60 2.43
C LYS A 89 -12.33 -27.32 1.62
N GLU A 90 -13.55 -27.03 1.18
CA GLU A 90 -13.85 -25.82 0.42
C GLU A 90 -13.82 -24.57 1.31
N ALA A 91 -14.39 -24.67 2.52
CA ALA A 91 -14.34 -23.60 3.51
C ALA A 91 -12.89 -23.25 3.85
N LYS A 92 -12.02 -24.25 4.08
CA LYS A 92 -10.60 -24.01 4.31
C LYS A 92 -9.93 -23.30 3.11
N ARG A 93 -10.15 -23.80 1.89
CA ARG A 93 -9.57 -23.17 0.69
C ARG A 93 -9.97 -21.69 0.54
N LEU A 94 -11.23 -21.35 0.80
CA LEU A 94 -11.70 -19.97 0.73
C LEU A 94 -11.15 -19.11 1.87
N GLN A 95 -10.96 -19.70 3.05
CA GLN A 95 -10.31 -19.04 4.18
C GLN A 95 -8.84 -18.75 3.88
N ASP A 96 -8.09 -19.72 3.36
CA ASP A 96 -6.70 -19.55 2.95
C ASP A 96 -6.57 -18.47 1.85
N GLU A 97 -7.50 -18.45 0.88
CA GLU A 97 -7.56 -17.40 -0.16
C GLU A 97 -7.84 -16.01 0.45
N LEU A 98 -8.78 -15.93 1.40
CA LEU A 98 -9.12 -14.69 2.11
C LEU A 98 -7.93 -14.16 2.89
N ASP A 99 -7.26 -15.01 3.67
CA ASP A 99 -6.13 -14.63 4.53
C ASP A 99 -4.96 -14.14 3.68
N ARG A 100 -4.66 -14.81 2.56
CA ARG A 100 -3.64 -14.37 1.60
C ARG A 100 -3.97 -13.00 0.99
N LEU A 101 -5.23 -12.79 0.59
CA LEU A 101 -5.64 -11.50 0.02
C LEU A 101 -5.64 -10.38 1.07
N MET A 102 -6.07 -10.66 2.30
CA MET A 102 -6.01 -9.72 3.41
C MET A 102 -4.56 -9.33 3.72
N PHE A 103 -3.65 -10.30 3.77
CA PHE A 103 -2.24 -10.05 4.04
C PHE A 103 -1.64 -9.02 3.08
N HIS A 104 -1.97 -9.08 1.78
CA HIS A 104 -1.38 -8.16 0.79
C HIS A 104 -2.18 -6.88 0.55
N PHE A 105 -3.52 -6.93 0.61
CA PHE A 105 -4.38 -5.88 0.08
C PHE A 105 -5.25 -5.16 1.11
N ASP A 106 -5.23 -5.56 2.39
CA ASP A 106 -6.07 -4.97 3.42
C ASP A 106 -5.94 -3.44 3.51
N GLY A 107 -4.70 -2.93 3.53
CA GLY A 107 -4.44 -1.48 3.63
C GLY A 107 -4.86 -0.66 2.39
N ILE A 108 -5.18 -1.31 1.27
CA ILE A 108 -5.67 -0.67 0.03
C ILE A 108 -7.06 -1.16 -0.40
N ALA A 109 -7.75 -1.95 0.43
CA ALA A 109 -9.00 -2.62 0.06
C ALA A 109 -10.10 -1.63 -0.35
N ASP A 110 -10.14 -0.44 0.24
CA ASP A 110 -11.15 0.57 -0.08
C ASP A 110 -10.64 1.62 -1.10
N MET A 111 -9.48 1.40 -1.69
CA MET A 111 -8.86 2.34 -2.62
C MET A 111 -9.54 2.27 -3.99
N LYS A 112 -10.39 3.26 -4.29
CA LYS A 112 -11.14 3.34 -5.56
C LYS A 112 -10.34 3.90 -6.73
N ARG A 113 -9.31 4.69 -6.44
CA ARG A 113 -8.48 5.42 -7.42
C ARG A 113 -7.03 5.44 -6.98
N LEU A 114 -6.14 5.66 -7.93
CA LEU A 114 -4.72 5.83 -7.66
C LEU A 114 -4.45 6.96 -6.65
N PRO A 115 -3.41 6.80 -5.81
CA PRO A 115 -3.02 7.83 -4.87
C PRO A 115 -2.51 9.08 -5.58
N GLY A 116 -2.63 10.22 -4.91
CA GLY A 116 -2.09 11.50 -5.38
C GLY A 116 -0.65 11.72 -4.97
N ALA A 117 -0.17 11.03 -3.94
CA ALA A 117 1.21 11.01 -3.50
C ALA A 117 1.55 9.69 -2.82
N LEU A 118 2.83 9.32 -2.86
CA LEU A 118 3.38 8.15 -2.18
C LEU A 118 4.29 8.60 -1.04
N TYR A 119 4.07 8.09 0.16
CA TYR A 119 5.00 8.23 1.28
C TYR A 119 5.72 6.89 1.48
N VAL A 120 7.05 6.89 1.45
CA VAL A 120 7.87 5.67 1.47
C VAL A 120 8.89 5.71 2.60
N VAL A 121 9.01 4.61 3.34
CA VAL A 121 10.12 4.34 4.27
C VAL A 121 11.08 3.37 3.61
N ASP A 122 12.36 3.73 3.52
CA ASP A 122 13.40 2.95 2.83
C ASP A 122 13.15 2.77 1.31
N PRO A 123 13.38 3.80 0.48
CA PRO A 123 13.26 3.74 -0.99
C PRO A 123 14.10 2.65 -1.65
N ARG A 124 15.20 2.23 -1.03
CA ARG A 124 16.04 1.16 -1.56
C ARG A 124 15.31 -0.18 -1.44
N LYS A 125 14.67 -0.44 -0.29
CA LYS A 125 13.81 -1.62 -0.13
C LYS A 125 12.58 -1.55 -1.02
N GLU A 126 11.97 -0.37 -1.13
CA GLU A 126 10.73 -0.12 -1.90
C GLU A 126 10.95 0.40 -3.33
N HIS A 127 12.08 0.05 -3.95
CA HIS A 127 12.47 0.60 -5.27
C HIS A 127 11.42 0.36 -6.36
N ILE A 128 10.67 -0.75 -6.30
CA ILE A 128 9.58 -1.07 -7.25
C ILE A 128 8.46 -0.04 -7.12
N ALA A 129 8.03 0.26 -5.89
CA ALA A 129 6.99 1.24 -5.62
C ALA A 129 7.38 2.64 -6.12
N VAL A 130 8.63 3.04 -5.85
CA VAL A 130 9.19 4.32 -6.32
C VAL A 130 9.23 4.38 -7.85
N THR A 131 9.68 3.31 -8.50
CA THR A 131 9.76 3.23 -9.96
C THR A 131 8.38 3.32 -10.61
N GLU A 132 7.41 2.59 -10.08
CA GLU A 132 6.02 2.63 -10.56
C GLU A 132 5.38 4.02 -10.37
N ALA A 133 5.58 4.63 -9.21
CA ALA A 133 5.08 5.98 -8.91
C ALA A 133 5.69 7.01 -9.88
N ASN A 134 6.99 6.97 -10.09
CA ASN A 134 7.69 7.85 -11.03
C ASN A 134 7.19 7.68 -12.47
N ARG A 135 6.95 6.44 -12.91
CA ARG A 135 6.39 6.16 -14.25
C ARG A 135 5.00 6.79 -14.44
N LEU A 136 4.20 6.83 -13.37
CA LEU A 136 2.87 7.43 -13.36
C LEU A 136 2.87 8.91 -12.97
N LYS A 137 4.05 9.51 -12.74
CA LYS A 137 4.24 10.89 -12.30
C LYS A 137 3.53 11.19 -10.97
N ILE A 138 3.44 10.19 -10.10
CA ILE A 138 2.96 10.35 -8.73
C ILE A 138 4.16 10.82 -7.89
N PRO A 139 4.07 11.98 -7.20
CA PRO A 139 5.16 12.49 -6.39
C PRO A 139 5.46 11.55 -5.22
N VAL A 140 6.75 11.32 -4.98
CA VAL A 140 7.25 10.44 -3.92
C VAL A 140 7.90 11.27 -2.83
N VAL A 141 7.39 11.11 -1.60
CA VAL A 141 7.98 11.62 -0.36
C VAL A 141 8.62 10.44 0.35
N ALA A 142 9.89 10.53 0.74
CA ALA A 142 10.52 9.39 1.39
C ALA A 142 11.53 9.74 2.47
N ILE A 143 11.60 8.86 3.49
CA ILE A 143 12.71 8.84 4.45
C ILE A 143 13.89 8.16 3.77
N THR A 144 14.99 8.89 3.60
CA THR A 144 16.23 8.37 3.02
C THR A 144 17.34 8.34 4.04
N ASP A 145 18.03 7.20 4.12
CA ASP A 145 19.32 7.09 4.79
C ASP A 145 20.48 7.20 3.80
N SER A 146 21.71 7.15 4.31
CA SER A 146 22.99 7.23 3.61
C SER A 146 23.16 6.32 2.39
N ASN A 147 22.35 5.26 2.27
CA ASN A 147 22.46 4.22 1.25
C ASN A 147 21.41 4.34 0.11
N CYS A 148 20.58 5.38 0.12
CA CYS A 148 19.53 5.61 -0.87
C CYS A 148 19.94 6.69 -1.87
N ASP A 149 19.63 6.47 -3.15
CA ASP A 149 19.79 7.49 -4.19
C ASP A 149 18.60 8.49 -4.11
N PRO A 150 18.85 9.77 -3.80
CA PRO A 150 17.79 10.77 -3.68
C PRO A 150 17.18 11.20 -5.02
N ASP A 151 17.82 10.91 -6.16
CA ASP A 151 17.42 11.46 -7.46
C ASP A 151 16.06 10.96 -7.94
N LEU A 152 15.65 9.77 -7.47
CA LEU A 152 14.35 9.17 -7.80
C LEU A 152 13.20 9.67 -6.91
N ILE A 153 13.48 10.56 -5.94
CA ILE A 153 12.54 10.96 -4.90
C ILE A 153 12.20 12.44 -5.08
N THR A 154 10.92 12.76 -5.16
CA THR A 154 10.47 14.15 -5.32
C THR A 154 10.78 14.98 -4.08
N PHE A 155 10.61 14.36 -2.91
CA PHE A 155 10.65 15.02 -1.60
C PHE A 155 11.42 14.17 -0.61
N VAL A 156 12.70 14.50 -0.44
CA VAL A 156 13.64 13.76 0.39
C VAL A 156 13.58 14.23 1.85
N ILE A 157 13.33 13.30 2.76
CA ILE A 157 13.39 13.50 4.22
C ILE A 157 14.65 12.77 4.72
N PRO A 158 15.73 13.48 5.06
CA PRO A 158 16.91 12.82 5.61
C PRO A 158 16.58 12.25 7.00
N GLY A 159 16.78 10.95 7.18
CA GLY A 159 16.45 10.29 8.44
C GLY A 159 16.92 8.84 8.48
N ASN A 160 17.08 8.32 9.70
CA ASN A 160 17.41 6.93 9.93
C ASN A 160 16.13 6.08 9.83
N ASP A 161 16.05 5.23 8.83
CA ASP A 161 14.94 4.33 8.53
C ASP A 161 15.03 2.98 9.28
N ASP A 162 16.19 2.63 9.84
CA ASP A 162 16.37 1.44 10.70
C ASP A 162 15.86 1.65 12.13
N ALA A 163 15.75 2.90 12.58
CA ALA A 163 15.33 3.21 13.94
C ALA A 163 13.81 3.36 14.04
N ILE A 164 13.13 2.40 14.71
CA ILE A 164 11.67 2.42 14.94
C ILE A 164 11.19 3.78 15.48
N ARG A 165 11.92 4.37 16.44
CA ARG A 165 11.56 5.68 17.02
C ARG A 165 11.61 6.81 16.00
N ALA A 166 12.58 6.79 15.09
CA ALA A 166 12.72 7.80 14.05
C ALA A 166 11.61 7.64 13.00
N VAL A 167 11.36 6.41 12.54
CA VAL A 167 10.25 6.10 11.62
C VAL A 167 8.92 6.52 12.22
N LYS A 168 8.65 6.20 13.49
CA LYS A 168 7.44 6.61 14.20
C LYS A 168 7.27 8.12 14.31
N LEU A 169 8.34 8.83 14.66
CA LEU A 169 8.30 10.28 14.77
C LEU A 169 8.01 10.94 13.41
N LEU A 170 8.73 10.53 12.36
CA LEU A 170 8.61 11.11 11.03
C LEU A 170 7.26 10.77 10.41
N THR A 171 6.86 9.49 10.44
CA THR A 171 5.58 9.03 9.90
C THR A 171 4.41 9.65 10.64
N GLY A 172 4.50 9.79 11.96
CA GLY A 172 3.49 10.49 12.76
C GLY A 172 3.32 11.94 12.34
N LYS A 173 4.41 12.65 12.03
CA LYS A 173 4.34 14.03 11.50
C LYS A 173 3.75 14.10 10.10
N ILE A 174 4.02 13.13 9.24
CA ILE A 174 3.38 13.03 7.91
C ILE A 174 1.87 12.77 8.06
N ALA A 175 1.48 11.90 8.98
CA ALA A 175 0.07 11.60 9.25
C ALA A 175 -0.68 12.80 9.84
N ASP A 176 -0.07 13.53 10.80
CA ASP A 176 -0.63 14.78 11.35
C ASP A 176 -0.88 15.79 10.22
N ALA A 177 0.09 15.97 9.33
CA ALA A 177 -0.05 16.89 8.20
C ALA A 177 -1.10 16.45 7.16
N CYS A 178 -1.28 15.14 6.96
CA CYS A 178 -2.37 14.62 6.13
C CYS A 178 -3.74 14.98 6.72
N GLN A 179 -3.88 14.94 8.05
CA GLN A 179 -5.10 15.35 8.74
C GLN A 179 -5.31 16.86 8.66
N GLU A 180 -4.28 17.67 8.92
CA GLU A 180 -4.34 19.14 8.80
C GLU A 180 -4.74 19.55 7.37
N GLY A 181 -4.09 18.98 6.36
CA GLY A 181 -4.45 19.19 4.96
C GLY A 181 -5.94 18.89 4.72
N ARG A 182 -6.42 17.73 5.17
CA ARG A 182 -7.84 17.34 5.07
C ARG A 182 -8.79 18.36 5.69
N GLN A 183 -8.50 18.84 6.90
CA GLN A 183 -9.30 19.85 7.56
C GLN A 183 -9.33 21.17 6.77
N GLU A 184 -8.20 21.58 6.18
CA GLU A 184 -8.13 22.79 5.37
C GLU A 184 -8.97 22.71 4.10
N ALA A 185 -8.96 21.60 3.36
CA ALA A 185 -9.82 21.50 2.16
C ALA A 185 -11.30 21.35 2.51
N ALA A 186 -11.62 20.70 3.63
CA ALA A 186 -12.99 20.67 4.14
C ALA A 186 -13.47 22.11 4.42
N ALA A 187 -12.62 22.94 5.04
CA ALA A 187 -12.91 24.36 5.29
C ALA A 187 -13.03 25.19 4.00
N ARG A 188 -12.35 24.78 2.91
CA ARG A 188 -12.47 25.38 1.57
C ARG A 188 -13.68 24.88 0.77
N GLY A 189 -14.47 23.94 1.33
CA GLY A 189 -15.67 23.40 0.69
C GLY A 189 -15.40 22.36 -0.39
N GLU A 190 -14.21 21.74 -0.40
CA GLU A 190 -13.89 20.66 -1.32
C GLU A 190 -14.56 19.35 -0.89
N ILE A 191 -15.07 18.59 -1.87
CA ILE A 191 -15.68 17.27 -1.60
C ILE A 191 -14.56 16.27 -1.34
N LEU A 192 -14.39 15.94 -0.06
CA LEU A 192 -13.43 14.95 0.39
C LEU A 192 -14.10 13.57 0.46
N PRO A 193 -13.37 12.48 0.15
CA PRO A 193 -13.88 11.15 0.45
C PRO A 193 -14.10 11.02 1.95
N GLU A 194 -15.25 10.47 2.34
CA GLU A 194 -15.56 10.18 3.74
C GLU A 194 -14.49 9.26 4.34
N VAL A 195 -14.07 9.60 5.56
CA VAL A 195 -13.22 8.73 6.36
C VAL A 195 -14.14 7.78 7.07
N GLU A 196 -14.36 6.61 6.47
CA GLU A 196 -14.98 5.52 7.21
C GLU A 196 -14.01 5.10 8.30
N GLU A 197 -14.51 5.03 9.54
CA GLU A 197 -13.77 4.52 10.67
C GLU A 197 -13.48 3.04 10.40
N ARG A 198 -12.24 2.73 10.05
CA ARG A 198 -11.84 1.37 9.68
C ARG A 198 -11.55 0.59 10.94
N GLU A 199 -12.45 -0.33 11.29
CA GLU A 199 -12.05 -1.48 12.11
C GLU A 199 -11.15 -2.36 11.25
N PHE A 200 -9.84 -2.22 11.44
CA PHE A 200 -8.92 -3.24 11.00
C PHE A 200 -9.19 -4.46 11.86
N LEU A 201 -9.77 -5.50 11.25
CA LEU A 201 -9.81 -6.82 11.87
C LEU A 201 -8.40 -7.13 12.35
N GLU A 202 -8.26 -7.62 13.59
CA GLU A 202 -7.03 -8.27 14.02
C GLU A 202 -6.81 -9.43 13.04
N THR A 203 -6.02 -9.17 12.02
CA THR A 203 -5.37 -10.18 11.20
C THR A 203 -4.80 -11.21 12.16
N PRO A 204 -5.12 -12.50 11.98
CA PRO A 204 -4.56 -13.58 12.79
C PRO A 204 -3.06 -13.36 12.96
N ARG A 205 -2.56 -13.73 14.14
CA ARG A 205 -1.18 -13.50 14.56
C ARG A 205 -0.25 -13.84 13.40
N TYR A 206 0.35 -12.82 12.79
CA TYR A 206 1.03 -12.90 11.49
C TYR A 206 2.10 -13.99 11.41
N GLU A 207 2.68 -14.37 12.55
CA GLU A 207 3.60 -15.50 12.69
C GLU A 207 2.98 -16.81 12.16
N GLU A 208 1.68 -17.02 12.38
CA GLU A 208 0.95 -18.20 11.90
C GLU A 208 0.58 -18.11 10.42
N ILE A 209 0.47 -16.92 9.81
CA ILE A 209 0.17 -16.81 8.36
C ILE A 209 1.46 -16.88 7.54
N GLU A 210 2.54 -16.26 8.02
CA GLU A 210 3.85 -16.27 7.36
C GLU A 210 4.45 -17.68 7.33
N GLU A 211 4.33 -18.46 8.41
CA GLU A 211 4.72 -19.87 8.46
C GLU A 211 3.95 -20.72 7.43
N TYR A 212 2.64 -20.51 7.29
CA TYR A 212 1.81 -21.23 6.31
C TYR A 212 2.07 -20.80 4.86
N LEU A 213 2.41 -19.54 4.61
CA LEU A 213 2.73 -19.04 3.26
C LEU A 213 4.15 -19.40 2.83
N GLU A 214 5.11 -19.48 3.76
CA GLU A 214 6.45 -20.03 3.50
C GLU A 214 6.38 -21.51 3.11
N ASP A 215 5.52 -22.29 3.78
CA ASP A 215 5.25 -23.70 3.42
C ASP A 215 4.55 -23.86 2.05
N GLU A 216 3.81 -22.86 1.58
CA GLU A 216 3.13 -22.86 0.28
C GLU A 216 3.98 -22.29 -0.87
N GLU A 217 4.98 -21.45 -0.58
CA GLU A 217 5.93 -20.93 -1.58
C GLU A 217 6.77 -22.05 -2.22
N ASP A 218 6.97 -23.17 -1.50
CA ASP A 218 7.59 -24.41 -2.00
C ASP A 218 6.67 -25.27 -2.89
N TYR A 219 5.35 -24.97 -2.94
CA TYR A 219 4.35 -25.77 -3.67
C TYR A 219 3.65 -25.03 -4.81
N LEU A 220 3.85 -23.72 -4.94
CA LEU A 220 3.40 -22.99 -6.12
C LEU A 220 4.39 -23.23 -7.27
N PRO A 221 3.94 -23.67 -8.47
CA PRO A 221 4.78 -23.50 -9.63
C PRO A 221 5.10 -22.00 -9.72
N THR A 222 6.37 -21.65 -9.83
CA THR A 222 6.81 -20.30 -10.12
C THR A 222 6.18 -19.90 -11.44
N VAL A 223 5.02 -19.26 -11.38
CA VAL A 223 4.36 -18.65 -12.53
C VAL A 223 5.37 -17.61 -13.01
N SER A 224 6.04 -17.89 -14.13
CA SER A 224 7.09 -16.99 -14.62
C SER A 224 6.46 -15.60 -14.86
N GLU A 225 7.26 -14.53 -14.82
CA GLU A 225 6.76 -13.18 -15.13
C GLU A 225 6.06 -13.12 -16.50
N GLU A 226 6.38 -14.05 -17.42
CA GLU A 226 5.75 -14.22 -18.73
C GLU A 226 4.29 -14.72 -18.63
N GLU A 227 3.99 -15.65 -17.72
CA GLU A 227 2.63 -16.15 -17.50
C GLU A 227 1.73 -15.11 -16.81
N PHE A 228 2.30 -14.20 -16.00
CA PHE A 228 1.57 -13.08 -15.39
C PHE A 228 1.29 -11.93 -16.36
N THR A 229 2.17 -11.73 -17.35
CA THR A 229 2.05 -10.66 -18.36
C THR A 229 1.20 -11.05 -19.57
N GLY A 230 0.81 -12.31 -19.69
CA GLY A 230 -0.08 -12.79 -20.75
C GLY A 230 0.53 -12.67 -22.15
N HIS A 231 1.86 -12.72 -22.27
CA HIS A 231 2.52 -12.79 -23.57
C HIS A 231 2.57 -14.26 -23.99
N THR A 232 1.59 -14.70 -24.77
CA THR A 232 1.72 -15.95 -25.53
C THR A 232 2.73 -15.70 -26.65
N VAL A 233 3.87 -16.38 -26.58
CA VAL A 233 4.88 -16.47 -27.65
C VAL A 233 4.31 -17.35 -28.77
N ASP A 234 3.24 -16.93 -29.42
CA ASP A 234 2.63 -17.66 -30.55
C ASP A 234 2.00 -16.75 -31.63
N ASP A 235 2.08 -15.42 -31.51
CA ASP A 235 1.51 -14.48 -32.48
C ASP A 235 2.51 -13.94 -33.52
N GLU A 236 3.68 -14.57 -33.69
CA GLU A 236 4.68 -14.17 -34.70
C GLU A 236 4.79 -15.13 -35.91
N GLU A 237 3.83 -16.04 -36.11
CA GLU A 237 3.79 -16.91 -37.31
C GLU A 237 2.51 -16.81 -38.16
N ALA A 238 1.70 -15.76 -37.99
CA ALA A 238 0.54 -15.54 -38.84
C ALA A 238 0.23 -14.06 -39.13
N ARG A 239 1.12 -13.37 -39.86
CA ARG A 239 0.79 -12.49 -41.01
C ARG A 239 1.99 -11.74 -41.58
#